data_AF-A0A0K8Q9W9-F1
#
_entry.id   AF-A0A0K8Q9W9-F1
#
_cell.length_a   1.000
_cell.length_b   1.000
_cell.length_c   1.000
_cell.angle_alpha   90.00
_cell.angle_beta   90.00
_cell.angle_gamma   90.00
#
_symmetry.space_group_name_H-M   'P 1'
#
loop_
_entity.id
_entity.type
_entity.pdbx_description
1 polymer ?
#
loop_
_entity_poly.entity_id
_entity_poly.type
_entity_poly.pdbx_seq_one_letter_code
_entity_poly.pdbx_strand_id
1 'polypeptide(L)'
;MDLEVSPALTIPASELGWRFSRSSGPGGQHVNTSDSRVELSWNVVDSAALSDDQRLMLLTRLGPRLVAGVITVTASERRSQLRNRQIALAKLSDLVAQGLAPEAARRRATKPTRGSNR
;
A
#
# COMPACT_ATOMS: atom_id res chain seq x y z
N MET A 1 13.68 2.66 -2.07
CA MET A 1 13.88 1.56 -1.13
C MET A 1 12.96 0.46 -1.56
N ASP A 2 13.48 -0.75 -1.63
CA ASP A 2 12.68 -1.92 -1.97
C ASP A 2 11.72 -2.21 -0.81
N LEU A 3 10.59 -2.82 -1.13
CA LEU A 3 9.58 -3.19 -0.15
C LEU A 3 9.66 -4.68 0.13
N GLU A 4 10.18 -5.02 1.30
CA GLU A 4 10.16 -6.39 1.81
C GLU A 4 8.75 -6.71 2.32
N VAL A 5 8.10 -7.69 1.70
CA VAL A 5 6.78 -8.19 2.10
C VAL A 5 6.91 -9.46 2.92
N SER A 6 7.77 -10.37 2.46
CA SER A 6 8.07 -11.63 3.12
C SER A 6 9.47 -12.11 2.72
N PRO A 7 10.06 -13.11 3.39
CA PRO A 7 11.34 -13.69 2.97
C PRO A 7 11.33 -14.22 1.53
N ALA A 8 10.16 -14.50 0.97
CA ALA A 8 9.98 -15.01 -0.39
C ALA A 8 9.49 -13.93 -1.38
N LEU A 9 9.31 -12.68 -0.95
CA LEU A 9 8.85 -11.59 -1.81
C LEU A 9 9.41 -10.23 -1.37
N THR A 10 10.24 -9.66 -2.23
CA THR A 10 10.74 -8.29 -2.15
C THR A 10 10.35 -7.56 -3.43
N ILE A 11 9.59 -6.48 -3.29
CA ILE A 11 9.13 -5.66 -4.42
C ILE A 11 10.18 -4.56 -4.68
N PRO A 12 10.80 -4.51 -5.87
CA PRO A 12 11.76 -3.48 -6.22
C PRO A 12 11.15 -2.08 -6.16
N ALA A 13 11.92 -1.11 -5.68
CA ALA A 13 11.50 0.28 -5.63
C ALA A 13 11.11 0.85 -7.01
N SER A 14 11.66 0.29 -8.10
CA SER A 14 11.37 0.67 -9.48
C SER A 14 9.96 0.29 -9.93
N GLU A 15 9.33 -0.70 -9.30
CA GLU A 15 7.95 -1.10 -9.59
C GLU A 15 6.91 -0.28 -8.79
N LEU A 16 7.38 0.50 -7.81
CA LEU A 16 6.54 1.30 -6.94
C LEU A 16 6.31 2.69 -7.54
N GLY A 17 5.09 2.92 -8.03
CA GLY A 17 4.63 4.22 -8.48
C GLY A 17 4.22 5.11 -7.31
N TRP A 18 4.72 6.34 -7.28
CA TRP A 18 4.39 7.32 -6.23
C TRP A 18 3.65 8.50 -6.82
N ARG A 19 2.54 8.85 -6.19
CA ARG A 19 1.82 10.09 -6.48
C ARG A 19 1.63 10.89 -5.20
N PHE A 20 2.03 12.15 -5.25
CA PHE A 20 1.88 13.09 -4.14
C PHE A 20 0.79 14.08 -4.45
N SER A 21 -0.01 14.40 -3.44
CA SER A 21 -1.11 15.35 -3.58
C SER A 21 -1.37 16.05 -2.26
N ARG A 22 -2.23 17.06 -2.34
CA ARG A 22 -2.71 17.78 -1.15
C ARG A 22 -3.64 16.87 -0.35
N SER A 23 -3.45 16.85 0.97
CA SER A 23 -4.39 16.20 1.87
C SER A 23 -5.67 17.04 1.95
N SER A 24 -6.79 16.53 1.43
CA SER A 24 -8.09 17.19 1.51
C SER A 24 -8.69 17.04 2.91
N GLY A 25 -8.89 18.14 3.62
CA GLY A 25 -9.73 18.21 4.83
C GLY A 25 -10.96 19.09 4.58
N PRO A 26 -12.11 18.81 5.21
CA PRO A 26 -13.34 19.57 4.97
C PRO A 26 -13.27 20.97 5.62
N GLY A 27 -13.24 22.01 4.78
CA GLY A 27 -13.72 23.35 5.14
C GLY A 27 -12.70 24.33 5.75
N GLY A 28 -12.64 25.53 5.14
CA GLY A 28 -12.52 26.79 5.87
C GLY A 28 -11.12 27.27 6.26
N GLN A 29 -10.66 28.29 5.54
CA GLN A 29 -9.71 29.34 5.96
C GLN A 29 -8.41 28.89 6.65
N HIS A 30 -7.31 29.04 5.89
CA HIS A 30 -5.93 29.18 6.37
C HIS A 30 -5.28 27.93 7.01
N VAL A 31 -5.22 26.81 6.28
CA VAL A 31 -4.39 25.66 6.69
C VAL A 31 -3.29 25.41 5.65
N ASN A 32 -2.04 25.58 6.10
CA ASN A 32 -0.82 25.42 5.33
C ASN A 32 -0.85 24.16 4.46
N THR A 33 -0.85 24.41 3.16
CA THR A 33 -1.09 23.45 2.08
C THR A 33 0.20 22.69 1.76
N SER A 34 0.59 21.74 2.62
CA SER A 34 1.69 20.83 2.29
C SER A 34 1.14 19.60 1.59
N ASP A 35 1.79 19.19 0.49
CA ASP A 35 1.52 17.97 -0.29
C ASP A 35 1.84 16.69 0.52
N SER A 36 1.10 16.51 1.61
CA SER A 36 1.33 15.43 2.55
C SER A 36 0.69 14.12 2.11
N ARG A 37 -0.38 14.14 1.30
CA ARG A 37 -1.06 12.91 0.84
C ARG A 37 -0.17 12.15 -0.13
N VAL A 38 -0.02 10.86 0.14
CA VAL A 38 0.78 9.92 -0.65
C VAL A 38 -0.15 8.84 -1.20
N GLU A 39 0.00 8.55 -2.47
CA GLU A 39 -0.59 7.42 -3.15
C GLU A 39 0.56 6.55 -3.69
N LEU A 40 0.47 5.26 -3.42
CA LEU A 40 1.44 4.24 -3.80
C LEU A 40 0.73 3.21 -4.66
N SER A 41 1.23 3.00 -5.87
CA SER A 41 0.69 2.04 -6.82
C SER A 41 1.74 0.97 -7.16
N TRP A 42 1.31 -0.27 -7.33
CA TRP A 42 2.17 -1.37 -7.76
C TRP A 42 1.42 -2.25 -8.77
N ASN A 43 2.07 -2.59 -9.88
CA ASN A 43 1.49 -3.43 -10.92
C ASN A 43 1.77 -4.91 -10.60
N VAL A 44 0.74 -5.64 -10.21
CA VAL A 44 0.84 -7.05 -9.84
C VAL A 44 1.01 -7.94 -11.07
N VAL A 45 0.44 -7.54 -12.21
CA VAL A 45 0.47 -8.32 -13.46
C VAL A 45 1.86 -8.30 -14.08
N ASP A 46 2.51 -7.14 -14.12
CA ASP A 46 3.80 -6.95 -14.78
C ASP A 46 5.00 -7.03 -13.81
N SER A 47 4.75 -7.28 -12.53
CA SER A 47 5.81 -7.40 -11.51
C SER A 47 6.70 -8.60 -11.79
N ALA A 48 8.01 -8.34 -11.87
CA ALA A 48 9.05 -9.37 -12.00
C ALA A 48 9.39 -10.03 -10.66
N ALA A 49 9.00 -9.40 -9.55
CA ALA A 49 9.20 -9.92 -8.20
C ALA A 49 8.33 -11.13 -7.84
N LEU A 50 7.30 -11.42 -8.65
CA LEU A 50 6.29 -12.44 -8.35
C LEU A 50 6.54 -13.71 -9.17
N SER A 51 6.38 -14.87 -8.53
CA SER A 51 6.17 -16.12 -9.25
C SER A 51 4.77 -16.17 -9.86
N ASP A 52 4.58 -17.05 -10.85
CA ASP A 52 3.27 -17.22 -11.52
C ASP A 52 2.16 -17.60 -10.52
N ASP A 53 2.47 -18.47 -9.56
CA ASP A 53 1.53 -18.86 -8.49
C ASP A 53 1.17 -17.68 -7.58
N GLN A 54 2.17 -16.91 -7.14
CA GLN A 54 1.96 -15.74 -6.29
C GLN A 54 1.13 -14.68 -7.03
N ARG A 55 1.43 -14.45 -8.30
CA ARG A 55 0.67 -13.55 -9.17
C ARG A 55 -0.78 -14.00 -9.27
N LEU A 56 -1.04 -15.27 -9.59
CA LEU A 56 -2.39 -15.80 -9.71
C LEU A 56 -3.17 -15.70 -8.38
N MET A 57 -2.52 -16.01 -7.25
CA MET A 57 -3.11 -15.86 -5.92
C MET A 57 -3.49 -14.41 -5.62
N LEU A 58 -2.60 -13.45 -5.90
CA LEU A 58 -2.86 -12.04 -5.69
C LEU A 58 -3.96 -11.51 -6.61
N LEU A 59 -3.95 -11.87 -7.89
CA LEU A 59 -5.01 -11.50 -8.83
C LEU A 59 -6.38 -12.05 -8.41
N THR A 60 -6.41 -13.28 -7.90
CA THR A 60 -7.66 -13.93 -7.45
C THR A 60 -8.16 -13.31 -6.15
N ARG A 61 -7.29 -13.16 -5.15
CA ARG A 61 -7.68 -12.71 -3.79
C ARG A 61 -7.83 -11.21 -3.65
N LEU A 62 -7.05 -10.45 -4.41
CA LEU A 62 -7.09 -8.98 -4.41
C LEU A 62 -7.82 -8.41 -5.62
N GLY A 63 -8.34 -9.23 -6.53
CA GLY A 63 -9.07 -8.81 -7.73
C GLY A 63 -10.03 -7.63 -7.51
N PRO A 64 -10.90 -7.63 -6.48
CA PRO A 64 -11.82 -6.51 -6.21
C PRO A 64 -11.13 -5.18 -5.84
N ARG A 65 -9.86 -5.22 -5.44
CA ARG A 65 -9.03 -4.07 -5.07
C ARG A 65 -8.07 -3.64 -6.20
N LEU A 66 -7.94 -4.45 -7.24
CA LEU A 66 -7.08 -4.16 -8.38
C LEU A 66 -7.85 -3.36 -9.43
N VAL A 67 -7.17 -2.38 -10.00
CA VAL A 67 -7.67 -1.63 -11.16
C VAL A 67 -6.69 -1.88 -12.30
N ALA A 68 -7.13 -2.60 -13.34
CA ALA A 68 -6.28 -3.01 -14.46
C ALA A 68 -4.99 -3.74 -13.99
N GLY A 69 -5.08 -4.58 -12.96
CA GLY A 69 -3.92 -5.30 -12.42
C GLY A 69 -3.02 -4.49 -11.49
N VAL A 70 -3.32 -3.20 -11.28
CA VAL A 70 -2.58 -2.31 -10.39
C VAL A 70 -3.29 -2.22 -9.04
N ILE A 71 -2.54 -2.46 -7.97
CA ILE A 71 -2.99 -2.16 -6.62
C ILE A 71 -2.58 -0.74 -6.25
N THR A 72 -3.48 0.00 -5.61
CA THR A 72 -3.21 1.35 -5.13
C THR A 72 -3.57 1.49 -3.66
N VAL A 73 -2.67 2.05 -2.86
CA VAL A 73 -2.89 2.39 -1.45
C VAL A 73 -2.62 3.87 -1.21
N THR A 74 -3.41 4.50 -0.35
CA THR A 74 -3.28 5.93 -0.04
C THR A 74 -3.03 6.15 1.45
N ALA A 75 -2.21 7.14 1.77
CA ALA A 75 -1.88 7.55 3.13
C ALA A 75 -1.90 9.09 3.24
N SER A 76 -2.67 9.60 4.21
CA SER A 76 -2.78 11.03 4.50
C SER A 76 -3.01 11.29 6.00
N GLU A 77 -2.61 10.33 6.85
CA GLU A 77 -2.87 10.36 8.30
C GLU A 77 -1.90 11.28 9.06
N ARG A 78 -0.87 11.80 8.39
CA ARG A 78 0.19 12.62 8.99
C ARG A 78 0.41 13.88 8.18
N ARG A 79 0.88 14.93 8.85
CA ARG A 79 1.26 16.19 8.17
C ARG A 79 2.56 16.07 7.37
N SER A 80 3.38 15.07 7.67
CA SER A 80 4.64 14.79 6.97
C SER A 80 4.44 13.81 5.82
N GLN A 81 4.80 14.24 4.60
CA GLN A 81 4.85 13.37 3.41
C GLN A 81 5.71 12.13 3.65
N LEU A 82 6.88 12.28 4.30
CA LEU A 82 7.77 11.16 4.61
C LEU A 82 7.06 10.11 5.47
N ARG A 83 6.32 10.55 6.50
CA ARG A 83 5.58 9.63 7.37
C ARG A 83 4.43 8.96 6.63
N ASN A 84 3.75 9.67 5.73
CA ASN A 84 2.72 9.08 4.89
C ASN A 84 3.30 8.09 3.86
N ARG A 85 4.52 8.29 3.35
CA ARG A 85 5.20 7.27 2.51
C ARG A 85 5.43 5.98 3.28
N GLN A 86 5.90 6.06 4.52
CA GLN A 86 6.09 4.89 5.39
C GLN A 86 4.76 4.15 5.65
N ILE A 87 3.67 4.90 5.86
CA ILE A 87 2.34 4.31 6.06
C ILE A 87 1.86 3.63 4.77
N ALA A 88 2.05 4.25 3.60
CA ALA A 88 1.68 3.65 2.32
C ALA A 88 2.45 2.34 2.07
N LEU A 89 3.76 2.30 2.34
CA LEU A 89 4.56 1.06 2.26
C LEU A 89 4.02 -0.04 3.17
N ALA A 90 3.74 0.29 4.43
CA ALA A 90 3.20 -0.67 5.39
C ALA A 90 1.83 -1.22 4.92
N LYS A 91 0.94 -0.35 4.44
CA LYS A 91 -0.37 -0.76 3.90
C LYS A 91 -0.22 -1.69 2.70
N LEU A 92 0.68 -1.38 1.77
CA LEU A 92 0.92 -2.23 0.61
C LEU A 92 1.46 -3.59 1.05
N SER A 93 2.49 -3.62 1.89
CA SER A 93 3.09 -4.86 2.40
C SER A 93 2.07 -5.73 3.13
N ASP A 94 1.31 -5.16 4.07
CA ASP A 94 0.29 -5.89 4.82
C ASP A 94 -0.78 -6.50 3.90
N LEU A 95 -1.16 -5.76 2.85
CA LEU A 95 -2.19 -6.20 1.92
C LEU A 95 -1.68 -7.33 1.03
N VAL A 96 -0.47 -7.21 0.50
CA VAL A 96 0.17 -8.27 -0.30
C VAL A 96 0.42 -9.52 0.55
N ALA A 97 0.92 -9.35 1.77
CA ALA A 97 1.13 -10.45 2.71
C ALA A 97 -0.17 -11.19 3.03
N GLN A 98 -1.29 -10.47 3.22
CA GLN A 98 -2.61 -11.08 3.40
C GLN A 98 -3.09 -11.83 2.15
N GLY A 99 -2.79 -11.31 0.95
CA GLY A 99 -3.10 -11.99 -0.30
C GLY A 99 -2.34 -13.31 -0.47
N LEU A 100 -1.08 -13.36 -0.02
CA LEU A 100 -0.21 -14.53 -0.12
C LEU A 100 -0.31 -15.51 1.05
N ALA A 101 -0.93 -15.12 2.16
CA ALA A 101 -1.01 -15.96 3.35
C ALA A 101 -1.74 -17.29 3.06
N PRO A 102 -1.15 -18.46 3.37
CA PRO A 102 -1.87 -19.73 3.27
C PRO A 102 -3.09 -19.74 4.19
N GLU A 103 -4.14 -20.49 3.82
CA GLU A 103 -5.43 -20.61 4.55
C GLU A 103 -5.23 -20.92 6.06
N ALA A 104 -4.10 -21.53 6.42
CA ALA A 104 -3.73 -21.90 7.78
C ALA A 104 -2.48 -21.17 8.30
N ALA A 105 -2.59 -19.86 8.55
CA ALA A 105 -1.76 -19.18 9.56
C ALA A 105 -2.52 -17.96 10.11
N ARG A 106 -3.53 -18.26 10.91
CA ARG A 106 -4.31 -17.28 11.67
C ARG A 106 -3.36 -16.45 12.56
N ARG A 107 -3.20 -15.18 12.17
CA ARG A 107 -2.80 -14.00 12.96
C ARG A 107 -1.32 -13.91 13.41
N ARG A 108 -0.61 -12.94 12.84
CA ARG A 108 0.11 -11.95 13.66
C ARG A 108 -0.62 -10.62 13.52
N ALA A 109 -1.13 -10.13 14.64
CA ALA A 109 -1.85 -8.87 14.72
C ALA A 109 -0.94 -7.74 14.22
N THR A 110 -1.19 -7.24 13.01
CA THR A 110 -0.76 -5.90 12.65
C THR A 110 -1.54 -4.96 13.57
N LYS A 111 -0.79 -4.31 14.46
CA LYS A 111 -1.31 -3.36 15.44
C LYS A 111 -2.31 -2.44 14.73
N PRO A 112 -3.50 -2.18 15.31
CA PRO A 112 -4.41 -1.20 14.73
C PRO A 112 -3.66 0.13 14.65
N THR A 113 -3.47 0.67 13.44
CA THR A 113 -3.09 2.07 13.28
C THR A 113 -4.31 2.89 13.66
N ARG A 114 -4.38 3.15 14.97
CA ARG A 114 -5.39 3.97 15.62
C ARG A 114 -5.40 5.34 14.94
N GLY A 115 -6.55 5.70 14.35
CA GLY A 115 -6.80 7.05 13.83
C GLY A 115 -7.07 7.16 12.33
N SER A 116 -8.00 6.36 11.79
CA SER A 116 -8.76 6.75 10.60
C SER A 116 -10.22 6.83 10.97
N ASN A 117 -10.60 7.91 11.66
CA ASN A 117 -11.95 8.46 11.71
C ASN A 117 -11.94 9.64 12.69
N ARG A 118 -11.85 10.86 12.18
CA ARG A 118 -12.98 11.79 12.06
C ARG A 118 -12.51 13.11 11.47
#